data_AF-A0A0R2V232-F1
#
_entry.id   AF-A0A0R2V232-F1
#
_cell.length_a   1.000
_cell.length_b   1.000
_cell.length_c   1.000
_cell.angle_alpha   90.00
_cell.angle_beta   90.00
_cell.angle_gamma   90.00
#
_symmetry.space_group_name_H-M   'P 1'
#
loop_
_entity.id
_entity.type
_entity.pdbx_description
1 polymer ?
#
loop_
_entity_poly.entity_id
_entity_poly.type
_entity_poly.pdbx_seq_one_letter_code
_entity_poly.pdbx_strand_id
1 'polypeptide(L)'
;IVWFSNGAENSLSLAQRTTETFFANGGKLLMSVYVSSSFDPLSNFLEFTPVASLVSPSDTTLILETGAQLLPEDAGYPELESTSIVGIVKPVQLQIGASAIYTAQLTAKDNATLTFTPWEGESTVIARKTAGGETTFVLSTLELQKLNGLMNMDAFFEQIIIDEFGF
;
A
#
# COMPACT_ATOMS: atom_id res chain seq x y z
N ILE A 1 9.52 -13.07 -6.28
CA ILE A 1 8.36 -12.15 -6.39
C ILE A 1 7.10 -12.99 -6.34
N VAL A 2 6.22 -12.74 -5.37
CA VAL A 2 4.89 -13.36 -5.34
C VAL A 2 3.89 -12.28 -5.70
N TRP A 3 3.27 -12.41 -6.87
CA TRP A 3 2.31 -11.44 -7.40
C TRP A 3 0.90 -12.01 -7.21
N PHE A 4 0.07 -11.32 -6.44
CA PHE A 4 -1.29 -11.76 -6.18
C PHE A 4 -2.32 -10.81 -6.82
N SER A 5 -3.44 -11.37 -7.29
CA SER A 5 -4.52 -10.63 -7.94
C SER A 5 -5.58 -10.15 -6.94
N ASN A 6 -6.69 -9.59 -7.46
CA ASN A 6 -7.76 -8.78 -6.81
C ASN A 6 -8.41 -9.30 -5.51
N GLY A 7 -7.96 -10.41 -4.92
CA GLY A 7 -8.47 -10.93 -3.64
C GLY A 7 -7.46 -10.77 -2.51
N ALA A 8 -7.57 -9.67 -1.74
CA ALA A 8 -6.68 -9.40 -0.61
C ALA A 8 -6.68 -10.54 0.43
N GLU A 9 -7.83 -11.12 0.76
CA GLU A 9 -7.93 -12.26 1.71
C GLU A 9 -7.14 -13.49 1.25
N ASN A 10 -7.27 -13.88 -0.01
CA ASN A 10 -6.55 -15.04 -0.57
C ASN A 10 -5.03 -14.78 -0.62
N SER A 11 -4.65 -13.56 -0.99
CA SER A 11 -3.26 -13.14 -1.11
C SER A 11 -2.56 -13.14 0.26
N LEU A 12 -3.20 -12.52 1.24
CA LEU A 12 -2.66 -12.37 2.59
C LEU A 12 -2.70 -13.69 3.35
N SER A 13 -3.77 -14.48 3.25
CA SER A 13 -3.84 -15.79 3.91
C SER A 13 -2.77 -16.76 3.41
N LEU A 14 -2.50 -16.78 2.11
CA LEU A 14 -1.44 -17.61 1.54
C LEU A 14 -0.06 -17.11 1.96
N ALA A 15 0.18 -15.80 1.91
CA ALA A 15 1.43 -15.22 2.39
C ALA A 15 1.65 -15.58 3.87
N GLN A 16 0.70 -15.28 4.76
CA GLN A 16 0.78 -15.61 6.19
C GLN A 16 1.16 -17.08 6.44
N ARG A 17 0.54 -18.03 5.72
CA ARG A 17 0.82 -19.46 5.86
C ARG A 17 2.20 -19.90 5.37
N THR A 18 2.81 -19.15 4.46
CA THR A 18 4.02 -19.57 3.74
C THR A 18 5.25 -18.74 4.09
N THR A 19 5.10 -17.59 4.74
CA THR A 19 6.18 -16.61 4.87
C THR A 19 6.87 -16.55 6.23
N GLU A 20 6.39 -17.23 7.27
CA GLU A 20 7.01 -17.16 8.60
C GLU A 20 8.48 -17.63 8.56
N THR A 21 8.73 -18.86 8.11
CA THR A 21 10.09 -19.39 7.92
C THR A 21 10.87 -18.64 6.84
N PHE A 22 10.19 -18.07 5.85
CA PHE A 22 10.82 -17.30 4.78
C PHE A 22 11.47 -16.02 5.32
N PHE A 23 10.74 -15.21 6.10
CA PHE A 23 11.28 -13.99 6.71
C PHE A 23 12.36 -14.31 7.76
N ALA A 24 12.19 -15.39 8.53
CA ALA A 24 13.20 -15.82 9.50
C ALA A 24 14.57 -16.16 8.88
N ASN A 25 14.61 -16.48 7.59
CA ASN A 25 15.83 -16.78 6.84
C ASN A 25 16.24 -15.64 5.89
N GLY A 26 15.85 -14.40 6.17
CA GLY A 26 16.24 -13.23 5.39
C GLY A 26 15.44 -13.01 4.10
N GLY A 27 14.33 -13.73 3.92
CA GLY A 27 13.42 -13.53 2.80
C GLY A 27 12.85 -12.10 2.77
N LYS A 28 12.63 -11.60 1.56
CA LYS A 28 12.09 -10.27 1.29
C LYS A 28 10.81 -10.38 0.48
N LEU A 29 9.78 -9.61 0.83
CA LEU A 29 8.50 -9.62 0.14
C LEU A 29 8.09 -8.22 -0.27
N LEU A 30 7.87 -8.02 -1.57
CA LEU A 30 7.05 -6.93 -2.09
C LEU A 30 5.68 -7.49 -2.44
N MET A 31 4.63 -6.89 -1.89
CA MET A 31 3.25 -7.24 -2.16
C MET A 31 2.46 -6.01 -2.58
N SER A 32 1.72 -6.13 -3.68
CA SER A 32 0.73 -5.15 -4.11
C SER A 32 -0.62 -5.84 -4.14
N VAL A 33 -1.56 -5.33 -3.37
CA VAL A 33 -2.92 -5.89 -3.26
C VAL A 33 -3.92 -4.76 -3.32
N TYR A 34 -4.96 -4.94 -4.13
CA TYR A 34 -6.12 -4.07 -4.06
C TYR A 34 -7.00 -4.46 -2.88
N VAL A 35 -7.21 -3.54 -1.95
CA VAL A 35 -8.06 -3.76 -0.78
C VAL A 35 -9.45 -3.14 -1.04
N SER A 36 -10.44 -3.99 -1.30
CA SER A 36 -11.81 -3.57 -1.60
C SER A 36 -12.60 -3.21 -0.34
N SER A 37 -13.81 -2.65 -0.52
CA SER A 37 -14.73 -2.31 0.57
C SER A 37 -15.25 -3.51 1.38
N SER A 38 -15.08 -4.74 0.89
CA SER A 38 -15.51 -5.96 1.60
C SER A 38 -14.44 -6.56 2.50
N PHE A 39 -13.23 -5.99 2.54
CA PHE A 39 -12.15 -6.48 3.39
C PHE A 39 -12.42 -6.11 4.86
N ASP A 40 -12.37 -7.10 5.74
CA ASP A 40 -12.54 -6.86 7.18
C ASP A 40 -11.33 -6.08 7.74
N PRO A 41 -11.52 -4.83 8.21
CA PRO A 41 -10.44 -4.00 8.72
C PRO A 41 -9.79 -4.52 10.00
N LEU A 42 -10.39 -5.52 10.68
CA LEU A 42 -9.86 -6.18 11.88
C LEU A 42 -9.32 -7.59 11.59
N SER A 43 -9.12 -7.94 10.32
CA SER A 43 -8.69 -9.28 9.98
C SER A 43 -7.28 -9.60 10.49
N ASN A 44 -7.11 -10.80 11.07
CA ASN A 44 -5.80 -11.37 11.44
C ASN A 44 -4.82 -11.45 10.24
N PHE A 45 -5.31 -11.29 9.01
CA PHE A 45 -4.49 -11.18 7.81
C PHE A 45 -3.55 -9.98 7.82
N LEU A 46 -3.84 -8.92 8.59
CA LEU A 46 -2.98 -7.76 8.67
C LEU A 46 -1.83 -7.94 9.68
N GLU A 47 -1.94 -8.86 10.64
CA GLU A 47 -0.98 -9.01 11.75
C GLU A 47 0.48 -9.21 11.30
N PHE A 48 0.70 -9.96 10.22
CA PHE A 48 2.05 -10.20 9.70
C PHE A 48 2.55 -9.08 8.78
N THR A 49 1.67 -8.17 8.35
CA THR A 49 1.97 -7.06 7.43
C THR A 49 2.51 -5.84 8.17
N PRO A 50 2.93 -4.77 7.46
CA PRO A 50 3.22 -3.47 8.06
C PRO A 50 1.97 -2.71 8.58
N VAL A 51 0.76 -3.23 8.35
CA VAL A 51 -0.51 -2.52 8.57
C VAL A 51 -1.21 -3.02 9.83
N ALA A 52 -1.62 -2.10 10.70
CA ALA A 52 -2.41 -2.39 11.89
C ALA A 52 -3.90 -2.43 11.59
N SER A 53 -4.37 -1.48 10.79
CA SER A 53 -5.78 -1.38 10.40
C SER A 53 -5.93 -0.58 9.11
N LEU A 54 -7.10 -0.65 8.49
CA LEU A 54 -7.46 0.18 7.36
C LEU A 54 -8.20 1.42 7.82
N VAL A 55 -7.89 2.56 7.20
CA VAL A 55 -8.65 3.79 7.40
C VAL A 55 -10.08 3.59 6.88
N SER A 56 -11.05 3.86 7.74
CA SER A 56 -12.47 3.71 7.45
C SER A 56 -13.22 5.01 7.75
N PRO A 57 -13.23 5.97 6.81
CA PRO A 57 -13.97 7.21 6.96
C PRO A 57 -15.48 6.95 7.09
N SER A 58 -16.18 7.76 7.90
CA SER A 58 -17.66 7.73 7.95
C SER A 58 -18.24 8.41 6.72
N ASP A 59 -19.25 7.78 6.10
CA ASP A 59 -20.05 8.36 5.02
C ASP A 59 -19.26 8.92 3.83
N THR A 60 -18.00 8.50 3.68
CA THR A 60 -17.05 9.02 2.70
C THR A 60 -16.36 7.88 1.98
N THR A 61 -16.30 7.96 0.66
CA THR A 61 -15.48 7.07 -0.16
C THR A 61 -14.24 7.82 -0.63
N LEU A 62 -13.06 7.25 -0.36
CA LEU A 62 -11.80 7.80 -0.83
C LEU A 62 -11.49 7.28 -2.23
N ILE A 63 -11.07 8.18 -3.09
CA ILE A 63 -10.82 7.94 -4.51
C ILE A 63 -9.40 8.42 -4.82
N LEU A 64 -8.67 7.65 -5.62
CA LEU A 64 -7.48 8.12 -6.32
C LEU A 64 -7.90 8.53 -7.73
N GLU A 65 -7.80 9.80 -8.05
CA GLU A 65 -8.14 10.28 -9.40
C GLU A 65 -7.03 9.97 -10.40
N THR A 66 -7.33 10.04 -11.69
CA THR A 66 -6.26 10.00 -12.72
C THR A 66 -5.42 11.26 -12.62
N GLY A 67 -4.09 11.12 -12.65
CA GLY A 67 -3.15 12.21 -12.42
C GLY A 67 -2.92 12.55 -10.95
N ALA A 68 -3.55 11.85 -10.00
CA ALA A 68 -3.29 12.06 -8.58
C ALA A 68 -1.87 11.58 -8.22
N GLN A 69 -1.15 12.41 -7.46
CA GLN A 69 0.23 12.13 -7.06
C GLN A 69 0.28 11.23 -5.82
N LEU A 70 1.29 10.38 -5.77
CA LEU A 70 1.74 9.71 -4.55
C LEU A 70 3.11 10.27 -4.20
N LEU A 71 3.17 10.83 -2.99
CA LEU A 71 4.35 11.52 -2.48
C LEU A 71 5.19 10.55 -1.65
N PRO A 72 6.49 10.44 -1.91
CA PRO A 72 7.38 9.60 -1.12
C PRO A 72 7.65 10.23 0.25
N GLU A 73 7.70 9.40 1.29
CA GLU A 73 8.04 9.82 2.65
C GLU A 73 9.56 9.74 2.92
N ASP A 74 10.29 8.96 2.11
CA ASP A 74 11.73 8.75 2.23
C ASP A 74 12.50 9.31 1.02
N ALA A 75 13.66 9.92 1.30
CA ALA A 75 14.56 10.42 0.26
C ALA A 75 15.18 9.25 -0.52
N GLY A 76 14.89 9.16 -1.82
CA GLY A 76 15.36 8.09 -2.73
C GLY A 76 14.23 7.53 -3.59
N TYR A 77 13.02 7.50 -3.03
CA TYR A 77 11.84 7.10 -3.77
C TYR A 77 11.39 8.20 -4.76
N PRO A 78 11.01 7.83 -6.00
CA PRO A 78 10.47 8.80 -6.95
C PRO A 78 9.04 9.19 -6.58
N GLU A 79 8.57 10.36 -7.00
CA GLU A 79 7.12 10.62 -7.00
C GLU A 79 6.42 9.66 -7.98
N LEU A 80 5.21 9.19 -7.65
CA LEU A 80 4.41 8.36 -8.55
C LEU A 80 3.10 9.07 -8.92
N GLU A 81 2.48 8.68 -10.02
CA GLU A 81 1.23 9.28 -10.48
C GLU A 81 0.24 8.23 -10.98
N SER A 82 -1.01 8.40 -10.60
CA SER A 82 -2.08 7.50 -11.00
C SER A 82 -2.41 7.59 -12.49
N THR A 83 -2.41 6.47 -13.21
CA THR A 83 -2.81 6.37 -14.63
C THR A 83 -4.31 6.13 -14.82
N SER A 84 -5.03 5.83 -13.73
CA SER A 84 -6.47 5.51 -13.80
C SER A 84 -7.18 5.76 -12.47
N ILE A 85 -8.49 5.98 -12.52
CA ILE A 85 -9.28 6.15 -11.29
C ILE A 85 -9.30 4.86 -10.47
N VAL A 86 -9.01 4.96 -9.17
CA VAL A 86 -9.26 3.92 -8.17
C VAL A 86 -10.43 4.37 -7.31
N GLY A 87 -11.60 3.75 -7.53
CA GLY A 87 -12.87 4.22 -6.97
C GLY A 87 -13.07 3.94 -5.47
N ILE A 88 -12.26 3.08 -4.86
CA ILE A 88 -12.25 2.83 -3.41
C ILE A 88 -10.80 2.64 -3.00
N VAL A 89 -10.23 3.63 -2.33
CA VAL A 89 -8.90 3.55 -1.72
C VAL A 89 -9.05 3.31 -0.23
N LYS A 90 -8.21 2.41 0.30
CA LYS A 90 -8.10 2.13 1.73
C LYS A 90 -6.69 2.50 2.18
N PRO A 91 -6.47 3.74 2.67
CA PRO A 91 -5.25 4.08 3.36
C PRO A 91 -5.08 3.22 4.61
N VAL A 92 -3.86 3.16 5.12
CA VAL A 92 -3.49 2.24 6.19
C VAL A 92 -3.04 2.99 7.43
N GLN A 93 -3.38 2.45 8.60
CA GLN A 93 -2.72 2.78 9.85
C GLN A 93 -1.61 1.75 10.07
N LEU A 94 -0.42 2.22 10.40
CA LEU A 94 0.77 1.38 10.48
C LEU A 94 0.86 0.61 11.81
N GLN A 95 1.46 -0.58 11.78
CA GLN A 95 1.88 -1.27 13.00
C GLN A 95 3.08 -0.57 13.65
N ILE A 96 3.30 -0.85 14.93
CA ILE A 96 4.54 -0.47 15.61
C ILE A 96 5.73 -1.11 14.88
N GLY A 97 6.74 -0.30 14.54
CA GLY A 97 7.93 -0.75 13.81
C GLY A 97 7.75 -0.85 12.30
N ALA A 98 6.60 -0.41 11.76
CA ALA A 98 6.42 -0.14 10.34
C ALA A 98 6.63 1.35 10.02
N SER A 99 6.84 1.65 8.75
CA SER A 99 7.03 3.03 8.26
C SER A 99 6.31 3.20 6.93
N ALA A 100 5.79 4.41 6.68
CA ALA A 100 5.22 4.77 5.40
C ALA A 100 6.33 4.90 4.36
N ILE A 101 6.04 4.50 3.11
CA ILE A 101 6.88 4.81 1.95
C ILE A 101 6.17 5.85 1.09
N TYR A 102 4.85 5.71 0.89
CA TYR A 102 4.07 6.68 0.12
C TYR A 102 2.75 7.04 0.80
N THR A 103 2.45 8.33 0.75
CA THR A 103 1.12 8.90 0.96
C THR A 103 0.51 9.29 -0.39
N ALA A 104 -0.82 9.18 -0.50
CA ALA A 104 -1.53 9.52 -1.73
C ALA A 104 -2.32 10.83 -1.58
N GLN A 105 -2.36 11.64 -2.64
CA GLN A 105 -3.34 12.71 -2.75
C GLN A 105 -4.70 12.10 -3.08
N LEU A 106 -5.58 12.06 -2.10
CA LEU A 106 -6.88 11.41 -2.21
C LEU A 106 -8.01 12.43 -2.30
N THR A 107 -9.04 12.06 -3.04
CA THR A 107 -10.29 12.81 -3.12
C THR A 107 -11.34 12.09 -2.27
N ALA A 108 -11.90 12.81 -1.31
CA ALA A 108 -13.02 12.38 -0.49
C ALA A 108 -14.32 12.66 -1.23
N LYS A 109 -15.10 11.61 -1.49
CA LYS A 109 -16.47 11.70 -1.99
C LYS A 109 -17.45 11.48 -0.85
N ASP A 110 -18.23 12.49 -0.51
CA ASP A 110 -19.35 12.37 0.42
C ASP A 110 -20.45 11.49 -0.20
N ASN A 111 -20.88 10.45 0.51
CA ASN A 111 -21.83 9.48 -0.02
C ASN A 111 -23.30 9.94 0.01
N ALA A 112 -23.63 10.97 0.80
CA ALA A 112 -24.96 11.55 0.87
C ALA A 112 -25.15 12.72 -0.11
N THR A 113 -24.18 13.62 -0.18
CA THR A 113 -24.24 14.84 -1.00
C THR A 113 -23.57 14.69 -2.36
N LEU A 114 -22.74 13.66 -2.54
CA LEU A 114 -21.95 13.39 -3.75
C LEU A 114 -20.94 14.49 -4.09
N THR A 115 -20.58 15.33 -3.12
CA THR A 115 -19.54 16.35 -3.29
C THR A 115 -18.15 15.74 -3.16
N PHE A 116 -17.20 16.32 -3.90
CA PHE A 116 -15.80 15.92 -3.89
C PHE A 116 -14.97 17.00 -3.22
N THR A 117 -14.16 16.61 -2.25
CA THR A 117 -13.22 17.49 -1.54
C THR A 117 -11.88 16.79 -1.40
N PRO A 118 -10.77 17.53 -1.27
CA PRO A 118 -9.50 16.92 -0.85
C PRO A 118 -9.65 16.16 0.47
N TRP A 119 -9.00 15.00 0.58
CA TRP A 119 -8.91 14.25 1.83
C TRP A 119 -7.71 14.72 2.64
N GLU A 120 -7.96 15.18 3.86
CA GLU A 120 -6.95 15.72 4.78
C GLU A 120 -6.55 14.73 5.90
N GLY A 121 -7.09 13.51 5.87
CA GLY A 121 -6.80 12.48 6.87
C GLY A 121 -5.63 11.58 6.46
N GLU A 122 -5.44 10.49 7.23
CA GLU A 122 -4.44 9.46 6.94
C GLU A 122 -4.55 8.95 5.50
N SER A 123 -3.43 8.99 4.77
CA SER A 123 -3.37 8.73 3.33
C SER A 123 -2.24 7.79 2.92
N THR A 124 -1.57 7.14 3.88
CA THR A 124 -0.54 6.14 3.61
C THR A 124 -1.11 4.98 2.79
N VAL A 125 -0.48 4.65 1.66
CA VAL A 125 -0.93 3.58 0.73
C VAL A 125 0.17 2.57 0.39
N ILE A 126 1.44 2.92 0.65
CA ILE A 126 2.57 1.99 0.57
C ILE A 126 3.35 2.10 1.87
N ALA A 127 3.62 0.96 2.49
CA ALA A 127 4.30 0.89 3.78
C ALA A 127 5.31 -0.26 3.81
N ARG A 128 6.28 -0.15 4.70
CA ARG A 128 7.30 -1.16 4.95
C ARG A 128 7.35 -1.59 6.41
N LYS A 129 7.81 -2.83 6.61
CA LYS A 129 8.21 -3.38 7.90
C LYS A 129 9.67 -3.77 7.83
N THR A 130 10.40 -3.42 8.88
CA THR A 130 11.81 -3.76 9.03
C THR A 130 12.00 -4.85 10.09
N ALA A 131 12.96 -5.74 9.90
CA ALA A 131 13.42 -6.67 10.93
C ALA A 131 14.94 -6.64 10.98
N GLY A 132 15.52 -6.46 12.16
CA GLY A 132 16.97 -6.38 12.33
C GLY A 132 17.64 -5.19 11.64
N GLY A 133 16.90 -4.09 11.40
CA GLY A 133 17.38 -2.90 10.71
C GLY A 133 17.18 -2.92 9.19
N GLU A 134 16.73 -4.05 8.64
CA GLU A 134 16.58 -4.25 7.20
C GLU A 134 15.11 -4.32 6.81
N THR A 135 14.74 -3.73 5.68
CA THR A 135 13.38 -3.85 5.14
C THR A 135 13.11 -5.28 4.73
N THR A 136 12.09 -5.92 5.28
CA THR A 136 11.73 -7.32 4.97
C THR A 136 10.42 -7.44 4.22
N PHE A 137 9.51 -6.50 4.42
CA PHE A 137 8.20 -6.54 3.79
C PHE A 137 7.74 -5.15 3.38
N VAL A 138 7.51 -4.95 2.08
CA VAL A 138 6.81 -3.79 1.50
C VAL A 138 5.40 -4.22 1.06
N LEU A 139 4.39 -3.47 1.50
CA LEU A 139 2.99 -3.66 1.12
C LEU A 139 2.45 -2.39 0.47
N SER A 140 1.80 -2.55 -0.69
CA SER A 140 0.97 -1.52 -1.32
C SER A 140 -0.49 -1.95 -1.29
N THR A 141 -1.38 -1.06 -0.85
CA THR A 141 -2.85 -1.23 -0.93
C THR A 141 -3.43 -0.77 -2.27
N LEU A 142 -2.56 -0.30 -3.17
CA LEU A 142 -2.87 0.08 -4.53
C LEU A 142 -2.18 -0.90 -5.50
N GLU A 143 -2.78 -1.03 -6.68
CA GLU A 143 -2.20 -1.80 -7.76
C GLU A 143 -1.06 -1.01 -8.41
N LEU A 144 0.17 -1.48 -8.29
CA LEU A 144 1.36 -0.73 -8.75
C LEU A 144 1.31 -0.37 -10.24
N GLN A 145 0.72 -1.21 -11.10
CA GLN A 145 0.59 -0.92 -12.52
C GLN A 145 -0.29 0.32 -12.82
N LYS A 146 -1.11 0.76 -11.87
CA LYS A 146 -1.92 1.96 -11.98
C LYS A 146 -1.18 3.22 -11.56
N LEU A 147 0.09 3.14 -11.14
CA LEU A 147 0.83 4.26 -10.54
C LEU A 147 2.01 4.75 -11.41
N ASN A 148 2.01 4.41 -12.70
CA ASN A 148 3.09 4.72 -13.63
C ASN A 148 2.79 5.93 -14.56
N GLY A 149 2.07 6.95 -14.07
CA GLY A 149 1.73 8.15 -14.85
C GLY A 149 2.96 8.96 -15.26
N LEU A 150 3.99 8.97 -14.41
CA LEU A 150 5.27 9.63 -14.66
C LEU A 150 6.30 8.74 -15.39
N MET A 151 5.92 7.53 -15.81
CA MET A 151 6.80 6.58 -16.52
C MET A 151 8.11 6.25 -15.77
N ASN A 152 8.07 6.18 -14.44
CA ASN A 152 9.21 6.01 -13.54
C ASN A 152 9.04 4.84 -12.54
N MET A 153 8.13 3.91 -12.86
CA MET A 153 7.89 2.73 -12.03
C MET A 153 9.13 1.80 -11.94
N ASP A 154 9.98 1.82 -12.95
CA ASP A 154 11.30 1.17 -12.94
C ASP A 154 12.18 1.72 -11.80
N ALA A 155 12.26 3.03 -11.62
CA ALA A 155 13.00 3.65 -10.52
C ALA A 155 12.42 3.28 -9.13
N PHE A 156 11.09 3.16 -9.02
CA PHE A 156 10.46 2.66 -7.80
C PHE A 156 10.87 1.19 -7.50
N PHE A 157 10.86 0.33 -8.51
CA PHE A 157 11.29 -1.05 -8.34
C PHE A 157 12.79 -1.15 -8.07
N GLU A 158 13.62 -0.31 -8.66
CA GLU A 158 15.05 -0.22 -8.39
C GLU A 158 15.29 0.10 -6.91
N GLN A 159 14.63 1.15 -6.38
CA GLN A 159 14.72 1.52 -4.97
C GLN A 159 14.32 0.35 -4.05
N ILE A 160 13.25 -0.39 -4.35
CA ILE A 160 12.82 -1.50 -3.50
C ILE A 160 13.73 -2.73 -3.64
N ILE A 161 14.06 -3.14 -4.86
CA ILE A 161 14.74 -4.41 -5.11
C ILE A 161 16.23 -4.28 -4.80
N ILE A 162 16.85 -3.17 -5.19
CA ILE A 162 18.29 -2.97 -5.04
C ILE A 162 18.56 -2.30 -3.68
N ASP A 163 18.02 -1.12 -3.43
CA ASP A 163 18.45 -0.33 -2.26
C ASP A 163 17.87 -0.85 -0.94
N GLU A 164 16.60 -1.26 -0.94
CA GLU A 164 15.94 -1.76 0.28
C GLU A 164 16.14 -3.26 0.52
N PHE A 165 16.10 -4.07 -0.55
CA PHE A 165 16.22 -5.53 -0.43
C PHE A 165 17.64 -6.04 -0.65
N GLY A 166 18.52 -5.27 -1.30
CA GLY A 166 19.94 -5.61 -1.47
C GLY A 166 20.24 -6.61 -2.59
N PHE A 167 19.43 -6.67 -3.66
CA PHE A 167 19.62 -7.60 -4.79
C PHE A 167 20.36 -6.99 -5.98
#